data_AF-A0A2N5Z673-F1
#
_entry.id   AF-A0A2N5Z673-F1
#
_cell.length_a   1.000
_cell.length_b   1.000
_cell.length_c   1.000
_cell.angle_alpha   90.00
_cell.angle_beta   90.00
_cell.angle_gamma   90.00
#
_symmetry.space_group_name_H-M   'P 1'
#
loop_
_entity.id
_entity.type
_entity.pdbx_description
1 polymer ?
#
loop_
_entity_poly.entity_id
_entity_poly.type
_entity_poly.pdbx_seq_one_letter_code
_entity_poly.pdbx_strand_id
1 'polypeptide(L)'
;GYNFDEFVKDIGSTDYAEMADMSISEVQDYIREKGLHKVLEPILKNHRYAKIEMQITYNIEGDKEQPYVLKMFNNSIESNDLQQALSIQKYIFKKVLSGDYDKQAVYEQKIPDKPEYAGLQLNKLWLSGLLMNKLWLEKYIQDGDLQEEYCGRIGHFHEMAPENIYIYYNYLYCRILNDPLGDERDMDKFQRNIDDLYDSELSKGTVDALNLKYQFKIIEALDTLDTPHPKLFESLDRIKEIVNIKEASWLNSLKLAYVFMEQQDYKFAVKLLEPFIDEEFVFEELLFTYLSLCSYFPEKMYTNRFVRAMERVKNDYSDRFCEFFEGEKFSIQVLGNPKVKEMYCKTCKK
;
A
#
# COMPACT_ATOMS: atom_id res chain seq x y z
N GLY A 1 -13.63 16.71 -53.20
CA GLY A 1 -12.33 16.80 -53.87
C GLY A 1 -11.76 15.49 -54.37
N TYR A 2 -12.48 14.35 -54.41
CA TYR A 2 -11.94 13.06 -54.93
C TYR A 2 -12.61 12.58 -56.21
N ASN A 3 -13.48 13.39 -56.81
CA ASN A 3 -14.44 12.95 -57.81
C ASN A 3 -14.43 13.84 -59.07
N PHE A 4 -13.66 14.93 -59.04
CA PHE A 4 -13.58 15.83 -60.18
C PHE A 4 -12.56 15.35 -61.19
N ASP A 5 -11.44 14.76 -60.75
CA ASP A 5 -10.43 14.21 -61.66
C ASP A 5 -10.96 13.05 -62.52
N GLU A 6 -11.89 12.26 -61.98
CA GLU A 6 -12.59 11.21 -62.74
C GLU A 6 -13.62 11.80 -63.69
N PHE A 7 -14.39 12.81 -63.23
CA PHE A 7 -15.29 13.56 -64.09
C PHE A 7 -14.55 14.23 -65.27
N VAL A 8 -13.37 14.80 -65.04
CA VAL A 8 -12.51 15.43 -66.06
C VAL A 8 -12.08 14.41 -67.13
N LYS A 9 -11.80 13.17 -66.73
CA LYS A 9 -11.47 12.09 -67.67
C LYS A 9 -12.69 11.66 -68.49
N ASP A 10 -13.84 11.52 -67.84
CA ASP A 10 -15.06 11.05 -68.51
C ASP A 10 -15.65 12.12 -69.44
N ILE A 11 -15.54 13.41 -69.10
CA ILE A 11 -16.06 14.52 -69.90
C ILE A 11 -15.15 14.87 -71.10
N GLY A 12 -13.84 14.63 -70.99
CA GLY A 12 -12.84 15.00 -72.01
C GLY A 12 -13.00 14.30 -73.36
N SER A 13 -13.78 13.21 -73.42
CA SER A 13 -14.09 12.48 -74.66
C SER A 13 -15.44 12.85 -75.28
N THR A 14 -16.10 13.90 -74.77
CA THR A 14 -17.44 14.31 -75.16
C THR A 14 -17.44 15.67 -75.85
N ASP A 15 -18.60 16.07 -76.40
CA ASP A 15 -18.81 17.41 -76.97
C ASP A 15 -18.63 18.56 -75.95
N TYR A 16 -18.49 18.22 -74.66
CA TYR A 16 -18.29 19.15 -73.55
C TYR A 16 -16.87 19.08 -72.96
N ALA A 17 -15.89 18.61 -73.73
CA ALA A 17 -14.50 18.46 -73.30
C ALA A 17 -13.89 19.75 -72.71
N GLU A 18 -14.38 20.93 -73.10
CA GLU A 18 -13.98 22.23 -72.53
C GLU A 18 -14.20 22.32 -71.01
N MET A 19 -15.10 21.52 -70.43
CA MET A 19 -15.33 21.45 -68.99
C MET A 19 -14.19 20.74 -68.23
N ALA A 20 -13.31 20.01 -68.94
CA ALA A 20 -12.17 19.32 -68.34
C ALA A 20 -11.11 20.29 -67.79
N ASP A 21 -11.01 21.49 -68.38
CA ASP A 21 -10.04 22.53 -68.01
C ASP A 21 -10.59 23.54 -66.99
N MET A 22 -11.86 23.43 -66.62
CA MET A 22 -12.53 24.32 -65.67
C MET A 22 -12.36 23.84 -64.22
N SER A 23 -12.51 24.74 -63.25
CA SER A 23 -12.62 24.34 -61.84
C SER A 23 -14.00 23.73 -61.53
N ILE A 24 -14.11 22.98 -60.43
CA ILE A 24 -15.39 22.41 -59.95
C ILE A 24 -16.53 23.46 -59.93
N SER A 25 -16.25 24.67 -59.46
CA SER A 25 -17.26 25.72 -59.33
C SER A 25 -17.72 26.19 -60.71
N GLU A 26 -16.77 26.41 -61.62
CA GLU A 26 -17.05 26.86 -62.98
C GLU A 26 -17.84 25.80 -63.78
N VAL A 27 -17.52 24.52 -63.62
CA VAL A 27 -18.30 23.43 -64.23
C VAL A 27 -19.72 23.41 -63.66
N GLN A 28 -19.89 23.53 -62.34
CA GLN A 28 -21.22 23.54 -61.71
C GLN A 28 -22.08 24.72 -62.19
N ASP A 29 -21.47 25.88 -62.38
CA ASP A 29 -22.14 27.08 -62.86
C ASP A 29 -22.47 26.96 -64.36
N TYR A 30 -21.53 26.46 -65.18
CA TYR A 30 -21.72 26.23 -66.60
C TYR A 30 -22.87 25.24 -66.88
N ILE A 31 -22.93 24.12 -66.15
CA ILE A 31 -24.00 23.12 -66.29
C ILE A 31 -25.36 23.73 -65.94
N ARG A 32 -25.40 24.61 -64.92
CA ARG A 32 -26.63 25.27 -64.45
C ARG A 32 -27.12 26.33 -65.42
N GLU A 33 -26.23 27.20 -65.89
CA GLU A 33 -26.55 28.28 -66.81
C GLU A 33 -26.98 27.77 -68.20
N LYS A 34 -26.34 26.70 -68.68
CA LYS A 34 -26.65 26.08 -69.98
C LYS A 34 -27.73 25.00 -69.90
N GLY A 35 -28.24 24.68 -68.71
CA GLY A 35 -29.29 23.69 -68.52
C GLY A 35 -28.90 22.26 -68.91
N LEU A 36 -27.62 21.89 -68.79
CA LEU A 36 -27.05 20.65 -69.32
C LEU A 36 -27.25 19.43 -68.42
N HIS A 37 -27.93 19.59 -67.28
CA HIS A 37 -28.13 18.54 -66.27
C HIS A 37 -28.65 17.22 -66.85
N LYS A 38 -29.61 17.26 -67.80
CA LYS A 38 -30.18 16.05 -68.40
C LYS A 38 -29.25 15.38 -69.41
N VAL A 39 -28.45 16.17 -70.11
CA VAL A 39 -27.54 15.70 -71.16
C VAL A 39 -26.30 15.04 -70.54
N LEU A 40 -25.82 15.60 -69.42
CA LEU A 40 -24.64 15.11 -68.72
C LEU A 40 -24.95 14.06 -67.65
N GLU A 41 -26.24 13.78 -67.39
CA GLU A 41 -26.67 12.75 -66.43
C GLU A 41 -26.01 11.36 -66.63
N PRO A 42 -25.79 10.86 -67.87
CA PRO A 42 -25.09 9.58 -68.08
C PRO A 42 -23.68 9.53 -67.50
N ILE A 43 -23.03 10.69 -67.36
CA ILE A 43 -21.67 10.84 -66.81
C ILE A 43 -21.80 11.15 -65.31
N LEU A 44 -22.59 12.16 -64.95
CA LEU A 44 -22.74 12.63 -63.57
C LEU A 44 -23.23 11.55 -62.61
N LYS A 45 -24.02 10.57 -63.08
CA LYS A 45 -24.48 9.45 -62.24
C LYS A 45 -23.32 8.57 -61.72
N ASN A 46 -22.23 8.45 -62.46
CA ASN A 46 -21.07 7.64 -62.07
C ASN A 46 -20.25 8.33 -60.98
N HIS A 47 -20.42 9.64 -60.85
CA HIS A 47 -19.75 10.52 -59.91
C HIS A 47 -20.64 10.85 -58.70
N ARG A 48 -21.61 10.00 -58.35
CA ARG A 48 -22.42 10.16 -57.13
C ARG A 48 -21.95 9.18 -56.08
N TYR A 49 -21.01 9.61 -55.23
CA TYR A 49 -20.52 8.79 -54.12
C TYR A 49 -21.25 9.13 -52.82
N ALA A 50 -21.59 8.10 -52.05
CA ALA A 50 -22.09 8.25 -50.70
C ALA A 50 -20.91 8.45 -49.73
N LYS A 51 -20.95 9.51 -48.92
CA LYS A 51 -20.02 9.69 -47.81
C LYS A 51 -20.52 8.84 -46.63
N ILE A 52 -19.82 7.75 -46.33
CA ILE A 52 -20.08 6.96 -45.12
C ILE A 52 -19.20 7.52 -44.01
N GLU A 53 -19.79 8.27 -43.08
CA GLU A 53 -19.15 8.62 -41.82
C GLU A 53 -19.51 7.57 -40.77
N MET A 54 -18.54 6.77 -40.37
CA MET A 54 -18.72 5.72 -39.37
C MET A 54 -18.22 6.22 -38.01
N GLN A 55 -19.14 6.43 -37.07
CA GLN A 55 -18.81 6.70 -35.68
C GLN A 55 -18.81 5.38 -34.91
N ILE A 56 -17.63 4.92 -34.47
CA ILE A 56 -17.48 3.70 -33.67
C ILE A 56 -17.45 4.09 -32.20
N THR A 57 -18.47 3.68 -31.45
CA THR A 57 -18.52 3.80 -29.99
C THR A 57 -18.36 2.42 -29.36
N TYR A 58 -17.39 2.25 -28.47
CA TYR A 58 -17.23 1.02 -27.70
C TYR A 58 -18.32 0.95 -26.61
N ASN A 59 -19.18 -0.08 -26.66
CA ASN A 59 -20.03 -0.40 -25.53
C ASN A 59 -19.18 -1.15 -24.49
N ILE A 60 -18.86 -0.46 -23.39
CA ILE A 60 -18.06 -0.94 -22.26
C ILE A 60 -18.92 -1.27 -21.03
N GLU A 61 -20.24 -1.40 -21.18
CA GLU A 61 -21.14 -1.67 -20.06
C GLU A 61 -21.00 -3.11 -19.54
N GLY A 62 -21.14 -3.25 -18.22
CA GLY A 62 -21.09 -4.53 -17.51
C GLY A 62 -19.74 -5.24 -17.66
N ASP A 63 -19.79 -6.54 -17.91
CA ASP A 63 -18.62 -7.43 -17.95
C ASP A 63 -17.61 -7.12 -19.08
N LYS A 64 -17.93 -6.18 -19.97
CA LYS A 64 -17.05 -5.74 -21.08
C LYS A 64 -16.03 -4.71 -20.65
N GLU A 65 -16.23 -4.06 -19.50
CA GLU A 65 -15.34 -3.02 -19.01
C GLU A 65 -13.95 -3.59 -18.71
N GLN A 66 -13.88 -4.70 -17.95
CA GLN A 66 -12.63 -5.36 -17.58
C GLN A 66 -11.74 -5.72 -18.79
N PRO A 67 -12.21 -6.46 -19.81
CA PRO A 67 -11.38 -6.80 -20.97
C PRO A 67 -11.01 -5.57 -21.79
N TYR A 68 -11.85 -4.53 -21.84
CA TYR A 68 -11.53 -3.26 -22.50
C TYR A 68 -10.37 -2.54 -21.79
N VAL A 69 -10.47 -2.37 -20.47
CA VAL A 69 -9.45 -1.70 -19.65
C VAL A 69 -8.13 -2.46 -19.70
N LEU A 70 -8.16 -3.79 -19.64
CA LEU A 70 -6.96 -4.63 -19.77
C LEU A 70 -6.30 -4.49 -21.15
N LYS A 71 -7.10 -4.44 -22.22
CA LYS A 71 -6.59 -4.17 -23.57
C LYS A 71 -5.92 -2.79 -23.65
N MET A 72 -6.55 -1.76 -23.07
CA MET A 72 -5.98 -0.40 -23.03
C MET A 72 -4.67 -0.36 -22.26
N PHE A 73 -4.57 -1.09 -21.15
CA PHE A 73 -3.32 -1.25 -20.40
C PHE A 73 -2.21 -1.86 -21.27
N ASN A 74 -2.47 -3.03 -21.86
CA ASN A 74 -1.48 -3.75 -22.67
C ASN A 74 -1.04 -2.93 -23.91
N ASN A 75 -1.97 -2.22 -24.57
CA ASN A 75 -1.63 -1.32 -25.68
C ASN A 75 -0.73 -0.15 -25.22
N SER A 76 -0.93 0.36 -24.00
CA SER A 76 -0.11 1.44 -23.45
C SER A 76 1.32 0.96 -23.18
N ILE A 77 1.48 -0.29 -22.73
CA ILE A 77 2.79 -0.93 -22.59
C ILE A 77 3.48 -1.10 -23.96
N GLU A 78 2.77 -1.64 -24.95
CA GLU A 78 3.30 -1.85 -26.31
C GLU A 78 3.72 -0.55 -27.00
N SER A 79 3.00 0.54 -26.74
CA SER A 79 3.33 1.88 -27.25
C SER A 79 4.34 2.65 -26.38
N ASN A 80 4.86 2.03 -25.32
CA ASN A 80 5.78 2.63 -24.35
C ASN A 80 5.23 3.90 -23.65
N ASP A 81 3.91 4.04 -23.57
CA ASP A 81 3.23 5.07 -22.77
C ASP A 81 3.06 4.58 -21.33
N LEU A 82 4.18 4.60 -20.58
CA LEU A 82 4.24 4.06 -19.23
C LEU A 82 3.44 4.89 -18.21
N GLN A 83 3.24 6.19 -18.47
CA GLN A 83 2.41 7.04 -17.62
C GLN A 83 0.94 6.66 -17.75
N GLN A 84 0.46 6.48 -18.97
CA GLN A 84 -0.90 6.00 -19.23
C GLN A 84 -1.08 4.58 -18.69
N ALA A 85 -0.10 3.69 -18.90
CA ALA A 85 -0.13 2.34 -18.35
C ALA A 85 -0.27 2.36 -16.81
N LEU A 86 0.48 3.20 -16.09
CA LEU A 86 0.36 3.32 -14.64
C LEU A 86 -1.02 3.85 -14.22
N SER A 87 -1.56 4.85 -14.93
CA SER A 87 -2.89 5.38 -14.67
C SER A 87 -3.98 4.29 -14.79
N ILE A 88 -3.92 3.51 -15.87
CA ILE A 88 -4.84 2.40 -16.10
C ILE A 88 -4.64 1.30 -15.06
N GLN A 89 -3.40 0.96 -14.69
CA GLN A 89 -3.12 -0.04 -13.66
C GLN A 89 -3.69 0.37 -12.30
N LYS A 90 -3.57 1.65 -11.92
CA LYS A 90 -4.21 2.19 -10.70
C LYS A 90 -5.72 2.05 -10.72
N TYR A 91 -6.35 2.20 -11.89
CA TYR A 91 -7.78 1.96 -12.05
C TYR A 91 -8.14 0.48 -11.88
N ILE A 92 -7.40 -0.43 -12.54
CA ILE A 92 -7.54 -1.89 -12.36
C ILE A 92 -7.39 -2.26 -10.88
N PHE A 93 -6.40 -1.67 -10.18
CA PHE A 93 -6.15 -1.89 -8.77
C PHE A 93 -7.40 -1.59 -7.91
N LYS A 94 -8.03 -0.42 -8.13
CA LYS A 94 -9.26 -0.04 -7.41
C LYS A 94 -10.41 -1.02 -7.67
N LYS A 95 -10.55 -1.47 -8.92
CA LYS A 95 -11.61 -2.41 -9.33
C LYS A 95 -11.43 -3.81 -8.78
N VAL A 96 -10.17 -4.27 -8.66
CA VAL A 96 -9.86 -5.53 -7.98
C VAL A 96 -10.15 -5.43 -6.48
N LEU A 97 -9.78 -4.32 -5.84
CA LEU A 97 -10.03 -4.11 -4.40
C LEU A 97 -11.53 -4.00 -4.06
N SER A 98 -12.35 -3.45 -4.96
CA SER A 98 -13.80 -3.40 -4.78
C SER A 98 -14.49 -4.74 -5.08
N GLY A 99 -13.77 -5.73 -5.63
CA GLY A 99 -14.34 -7.00 -6.09
C GLY A 99 -15.09 -6.90 -7.42
N ASP A 100 -14.99 -5.76 -8.13
CA ASP A 100 -15.62 -5.56 -9.43
C ASP A 100 -14.87 -6.35 -10.53
N TYR A 101 -13.55 -6.48 -10.41
CA TYR A 101 -12.70 -7.21 -11.36
C TYR A 101 -12.19 -8.51 -10.76
N ASP A 102 -12.13 -9.55 -11.60
CA ASP A 102 -11.61 -10.85 -11.20
C ASP A 102 -10.08 -10.94 -11.32
N LYS A 103 -9.53 -12.11 -10.98
CA LYS A 103 -8.09 -12.39 -11.02
C LYS A 103 -7.45 -12.25 -12.40
N GLN A 104 -8.21 -12.37 -13.48
CA GLN A 104 -7.67 -12.26 -14.85
C GLN A 104 -7.24 -10.82 -15.15
N ALA A 105 -7.89 -9.83 -14.56
CA ALA A 105 -7.46 -8.43 -14.67
C ALA A 105 -6.03 -8.19 -14.17
N VAL A 106 -5.48 -9.09 -13.37
CA VAL A 106 -4.11 -9.04 -12.84
C VAL A 106 -3.17 -9.94 -13.62
N TYR A 107 -3.52 -11.22 -13.80
CA TYR A 107 -2.62 -12.17 -14.45
C TYR A 107 -2.36 -11.84 -15.93
N GLU A 108 -3.34 -11.29 -16.64
CA GLU A 108 -3.24 -10.99 -18.08
C GLU A 108 -2.53 -9.65 -18.39
N GLN A 109 -2.02 -8.94 -17.39
CA GLN A 109 -1.19 -7.75 -17.58
C GLN A 109 0.17 -8.15 -18.18
N LYS A 110 0.46 -7.71 -19.41
CA LYS A 110 1.68 -8.05 -20.15
C LYS A 110 2.73 -6.96 -19.96
N ILE A 111 3.51 -7.05 -18.89
CA ILE A 111 4.58 -6.11 -18.58
C ILE A 111 5.92 -6.77 -18.92
N PRO A 112 6.75 -6.19 -19.81
CA PRO A 112 8.08 -6.70 -20.11
C PRO A 112 8.99 -6.69 -18.87
N ASP A 113 9.67 -7.80 -18.63
CA ASP A 113 10.60 -8.00 -17.51
C ASP A 113 12.07 -7.93 -17.97
N LYS A 114 12.39 -6.99 -18.87
CA LYS A 114 13.75 -6.87 -19.43
C LYS A 114 14.33 -5.47 -19.30
N PRO A 115 15.55 -5.32 -18.76
CA PRO A 115 16.26 -4.03 -18.67
C PRO A 115 16.44 -3.33 -20.03
N GLU A 116 16.47 -4.10 -21.11
CA GLU A 116 16.68 -3.67 -22.50
C GLU A 116 15.52 -2.84 -23.07
N TYR A 117 14.29 -3.02 -22.57
CA TYR A 117 13.12 -2.24 -22.99
C TYR A 117 13.12 -0.81 -22.41
N ALA A 118 13.96 -0.58 -21.41
CA ALA A 118 14.14 0.71 -20.78
C ALA A 118 15.49 1.30 -21.21
N GLY A 119 15.56 1.75 -22.46
CA GLY A 119 16.73 2.49 -22.96
C GLY A 119 17.08 3.75 -22.15
N LEU A 120 16.24 4.14 -21.19
CA LEU A 120 16.39 5.25 -20.26
C LEU A 120 16.10 4.81 -18.82
N GLN A 121 16.83 5.35 -17.83
CA GLN A 121 16.63 5.07 -16.40
C GLN A 121 15.19 5.29 -15.94
N LEU A 122 14.54 6.36 -16.45
CA LEU A 122 13.14 6.64 -16.14
C LEU A 122 12.23 5.46 -16.50
N ASN A 123 12.42 4.84 -17.68
CA ASN A 123 11.61 3.69 -18.10
C ASN A 123 11.82 2.48 -17.17
N LYS A 124 13.02 2.29 -16.59
CA LYS A 124 13.28 1.24 -15.59
C LYS A 124 12.50 1.49 -14.32
N LEU A 125 12.46 2.75 -13.86
CA LEU A 125 11.69 3.17 -12.69
C LEU A 125 10.19 2.88 -12.87
N TRP A 126 9.62 3.27 -14.01
CA TRP A 126 8.20 3.04 -14.30
C TRP A 126 7.86 1.56 -14.47
N LEU A 127 8.65 0.80 -15.23
CA LEU A 127 8.41 -0.63 -15.46
C LEU A 127 8.53 -1.43 -14.16
N SER A 128 9.57 -1.19 -13.35
CA SER A 128 9.74 -1.85 -12.06
C SER A 128 8.60 -1.50 -11.09
N GLY A 129 8.08 -0.27 -11.11
CA GLY A 129 6.89 0.12 -10.36
C GLY A 129 5.62 -0.62 -10.82
N LEU A 130 5.41 -0.76 -12.14
CA LEU A 130 4.29 -1.53 -12.69
C LEU A 130 4.38 -3.02 -12.29
N LEU A 131 5.59 -3.59 -12.34
CA LEU A 131 5.86 -4.96 -11.93
C LEU A 131 5.62 -5.18 -10.43
N MET A 132 6.02 -4.24 -9.58
CA MET A 132 5.70 -4.26 -8.15
C MET A 132 4.21 -4.25 -7.88
N ASN A 133 3.46 -3.36 -8.53
CA ASN A 133 2.00 -3.28 -8.35
C ASN A 133 1.33 -4.57 -8.77
N LYS A 134 1.76 -5.16 -9.90
CA LYS A 134 1.28 -6.46 -10.36
C LYS A 134 1.58 -7.55 -9.33
N LEU A 135 2.82 -7.65 -8.87
CA LEU A 135 3.24 -8.64 -7.87
C LEU A 135 2.44 -8.50 -6.56
N TRP A 136 2.18 -7.28 -6.10
CA TRP A 136 1.35 -7.03 -4.93
C TRP A 136 -0.09 -7.52 -5.14
N LEU A 137 -0.70 -7.24 -6.29
CA LEU A 137 -2.06 -7.68 -6.61
C LEU A 137 -2.16 -9.20 -6.72
N GLU A 138 -1.16 -9.85 -7.31
CA GLU A 138 -1.07 -11.31 -7.37
C GLU A 138 -1.10 -11.91 -5.96
N LYS A 139 -0.30 -11.33 -5.04
CA LYS A 139 -0.31 -11.74 -3.63
C LYS A 139 -1.67 -11.51 -2.96
N TYR A 140 -2.27 -10.33 -3.16
CA TYR A 140 -3.57 -9.98 -2.57
C TYR A 140 -4.67 -10.98 -2.98
N ILE A 141 -4.68 -11.39 -4.25
CA ILE A 141 -5.69 -12.33 -4.77
C ILE A 141 -5.43 -13.78 -4.33
N GLN A 142 -4.17 -14.16 -4.12
CA GLN A 142 -3.81 -15.53 -3.74
C GLN A 142 -3.95 -15.81 -2.24
N ASP A 143 -4.24 -14.80 -1.41
CA ASP A 143 -4.41 -14.90 0.05
C ASP A 143 -3.29 -15.71 0.74
N GLY A 144 -2.04 -15.45 0.32
CA GLY A 144 -0.88 -16.24 0.69
C GLY A 144 0.16 -15.51 1.53
N ASP A 145 0.81 -16.25 2.43
CA ASP A 145 2.05 -15.84 3.09
C ASP A 145 3.12 -15.43 2.07
N LEU A 146 4.06 -14.59 2.50
CA LEU A 146 5.19 -14.16 1.68
C LEU A 146 6.09 -15.36 1.34
N GLN A 147 5.82 -16.01 0.20
CA GLN A 147 6.65 -17.12 -0.29
C GLN A 147 8.04 -16.62 -0.71
N GLU A 148 9.04 -17.50 -0.67
CA GLU A 148 10.42 -17.21 -1.10
C GLU A 148 10.47 -16.65 -2.54
N GLU A 149 9.58 -17.12 -3.42
CA GLU A 149 9.41 -16.61 -4.79
C GLU A 149 9.03 -15.12 -4.82
N TYR A 150 8.21 -14.65 -3.88
CA TYR A 150 7.78 -13.25 -3.80
C TYR A 150 8.96 -12.32 -3.50
N CYS A 151 9.78 -12.70 -2.51
CA CYS A 151 10.96 -11.92 -2.15
C CYS A 151 12.07 -12.01 -3.21
N GLY A 152 12.21 -13.14 -3.89
CA GLY A 152 13.09 -13.27 -5.05
C GLY A 152 12.71 -12.29 -6.18
N ARG A 153 11.42 -12.16 -6.49
CA ARG A 153 10.93 -11.19 -7.49
C ARG A 153 11.18 -9.74 -7.08
N ILE A 154 10.97 -9.39 -5.80
CA ILE A 154 11.31 -8.04 -5.29
C ILE A 154 12.80 -7.77 -5.42
N GLY A 155 13.66 -8.76 -5.11
CA GLY A 155 15.11 -8.65 -5.29
C GLY A 155 15.48 -8.32 -6.74
N HIS A 156 14.93 -9.06 -7.70
CA HIS A 156 15.12 -8.79 -9.13
C HIS A 156 14.65 -7.40 -9.54
N PHE A 157 13.50 -6.93 -9.03
CA PHE A 157 13.03 -5.57 -9.30
C PHE A 157 13.94 -4.49 -8.70
N HIS A 158 14.54 -4.76 -7.53
CA HIS A 158 15.51 -3.87 -6.91
C HIS A 158 16.81 -3.80 -7.72
N GLU A 159 17.28 -4.92 -8.26
CA GLU A 159 18.44 -4.93 -9.17
C GLU A 159 18.16 -4.15 -10.47
N MET A 160 16.92 -4.21 -10.97
CA MET A 160 16.51 -3.48 -12.16
C MET A 160 16.42 -1.95 -11.95
N ALA A 161 15.93 -1.52 -10.78
CA ALA A 161 15.71 -0.11 -10.45
C ALA A 161 16.07 0.16 -8.97
N PRO A 162 17.38 0.19 -8.63
CA PRO A 162 17.83 0.33 -7.25
C PRO A 162 17.46 1.68 -6.63
N GLU A 163 17.28 2.72 -7.46
CA GLU A 163 16.83 4.05 -7.07
C GLU A 163 15.35 4.14 -6.71
N ASN A 164 14.55 3.11 -6.99
CA ASN A 164 13.13 3.11 -6.65
C ASN A 164 12.94 2.86 -5.15
N ILE A 165 12.60 3.91 -4.41
CA ILE A 165 12.50 3.86 -2.95
C ILE A 165 11.43 2.87 -2.45
N TYR A 166 10.31 2.72 -3.17
CA TYR A 166 9.25 1.78 -2.78
C TYR A 166 9.70 0.34 -2.97
N ILE A 167 10.46 0.05 -4.03
CA ILE A 167 11.05 -1.28 -4.24
C ILE A 167 12.09 -1.54 -3.16
N TYR A 168 12.95 -0.56 -2.89
CA TYR A 168 13.99 -0.70 -1.88
C TYR A 168 13.41 -0.96 -0.48
N TYR A 169 12.34 -0.24 -0.10
CA TYR A 169 11.59 -0.52 1.12
C TYR A 169 11.10 -1.98 1.19
N ASN A 170 10.45 -2.45 0.13
CA ASN A 170 9.94 -3.83 0.08
C ASN A 170 11.06 -4.87 0.08
N TYR A 171 12.19 -4.55 -0.54
CA TYR A 171 13.40 -5.38 -0.53
C TYR A 171 13.96 -5.51 0.89
N LEU A 172 14.13 -4.39 1.61
CA LEU A 172 14.55 -4.42 3.01
C LEU A 172 13.55 -5.20 3.87
N TYR A 173 12.25 -5.00 3.68
CA TYR A 173 11.22 -5.77 4.40
C TYR A 173 11.35 -7.28 4.18
N CYS A 174 11.54 -7.71 2.93
CA CYS A 174 11.77 -9.12 2.60
C CYS A 174 13.02 -9.70 3.29
N ARG A 175 14.11 -8.91 3.36
CA ARG A 175 15.33 -9.32 4.06
C ARG A 175 15.15 -9.40 5.57
N ILE A 176 14.36 -8.51 6.17
CA ILE A 176 13.99 -8.63 7.59
C ILE A 176 13.25 -9.93 7.84
N LEU A 177 12.40 -10.40 6.93
CA LEU A 177 11.66 -11.64 7.14
C LEU A 177 12.50 -12.90 6.91
N ASN A 178 13.41 -12.90 5.93
CA ASN A 178 14.03 -14.15 5.44
C ASN A 178 15.52 -14.27 5.73
N ASP A 179 16.28 -13.17 5.77
CA ASP A 179 17.73 -13.25 5.97
C ASP A 179 18.04 -13.62 7.43
N PRO A 180 19.15 -14.30 7.75
CA PRO A 180 19.66 -14.32 9.12
C PRO A 180 20.07 -12.91 9.57
N LEU A 181 20.11 -12.66 10.88
CA LEU A 181 20.44 -11.33 11.42
C LEU A 181 21.87 -10.87 11.09
N GLY A 182 22.80 -11.82 10.96
CA GLY A 182 24.22 -11.54 10.70
C GLY A 182 24.99 -11.18 11.97
N ASP A 183 26.20 -10.64 11.79
CA ASP A 183 27.03 -10.13 12.89
C ASP A 183 26.71 -8.64 13.22
N GLU A 184 27.40 -8.05 14.20
CA GLU A 184 27.18 -6.64 14.57
C GLU A 184 27.39 -5.65 13.42
N ARG A 185 28.32 -5.93 12.50
CA ARG A 185 28.59 -5.05 11.38
C ARG A 185 27.48 -5.14 10.35
N ASP A 186 26.97 -6.34 10.12
CA ASP A 186 25.79 -6.57 9.28
C ASP A 186 24.57 -5.84 9.86
N MET A 187 24.38 -5.93 11.18
CA MET A 187 23.30 -5.23 11.88
C MET A 187 23.40 -3.71 11.71
N ASP A 188 24.57 -3.13 11.95
CA ASP A 188 24.78 -1.68 11.81
C ASP A 188 24.63 -1.21 10.36
N LYS A 189 25.05 -2.04 9.39
CA LYS A 189 24.85 -1.75 7.97
C LYS A 189 23.36 -1.78 7.61
N PHE A 190 22.63 -2.78 8.08
CA PHE A 190 21.20 -2.89 7.82
C PHE A 190 20.42 -1.76 8.49
N GLN A 191 20.80 -1.37 9.71
CA GLN A 191 20.19 -0.24 10.39
C GLN A 191 20.39 1.06 9.61
N ARG A 192 21.61 1.33 9.09
CA ARG A 192 21.87 2.50 8.24
C ARG A 192 20.99 2.51 6.99
N ASN A 193 20.81 1.36 6.34
CA ASN A 193 19.92 1.26 5.19
C ASN A 193 18.47 1.64 5.52
N ILE A 194 17.98 1.30 6.72
CA ILE A 194 16.66 1.73 7.19
C ILE A 194 16.66 3.22 7.53
N ASP A 195 17.72 3.71 8.18
CA ASP A 195 17.84 5.10 8.61
C ASP A 195 17.86 6.05 7.39
N ASP A 196 18.53 5.66 6.30
CA ASP A 196 18.55 6.39 5.02
C ASP A 196 17.14 6.55 4.40
N LEU A 197 16.18 5.67 4.72
CA LEU A 197 14.81 5.79 4.23
C LEU A 197 14.06 6.98 4.86
N TYR A 198 14.48 7.48 6.03
CA TYR A 198 13.84 8.66 6.65
C TYR A 198 14.07 9.95 5.86
N ASP A 199 15.12 9.99 5.03
CA ASP A 199 15.42 11.12 4.15
C ASP A 199 14.70 11.04 2.79
N SER A 200 13.85 10.02 2.59
CA SER A 200 13.14 9.78 1.35
C SER A 200 11.73 10.37 1.31
N GLU A 201 11.01 10.18 0.21
CA GLU A 201 9.60 10.57 0.08
C GLU A 201 8.61 9.66 0.83
N LEU A 202 9.09 8.58 1.45
CA LEU A 202 8.25 7.70 2.27
C LEU A 202 7.77 8.44 3.52
N SER A 203 6.53 8.16 3.94
CA SER A 203 6.02 8.73 5.18
C SER A 203 6.81 8.19 6.38
N LYS A 204 7.04 9.03 7.39
CA LYS A 204 7.72 8.62 8.62
C LYS A 204 7.11 7.35 9.23
N GLY A 205 5.78 7.28 9.31
CA GLY A 205 5.07 6.11 9.85
C GLY A 205 5.32 4.82 9.07
N THR A 206 5.55 4.91 7.75
CA THR A 206 5.94 3.76 6.92
C THR A 206 7.33 3.26 7.28
N VAL A 207 8.30 4.17 7.41
CA VAL A 207 9.67 3.81 7.78
C VAL A 207 9.75 3.33 9.23
N ASP A 208 9.02 3.97 10.14
CA ASP A 208 8.87 3.58 11.55
C ASP A 208 8.40 2.11 11.66
N ALA A 209 7.40 1.70 10.87
CA ALA A 209 6.89 0.33 10.88
C ALA A 209 7.94 -0.70 10.44
N LEU A 210 8.72 -0.40 9.40
CA LEU A 210 9.84 -1.23 8.96
C LEU A 210 10.92 -1.32 10.05
N ASN A 211 11.27 -0.17 10.63
CA ASN A 211 12.30 -0.08 11.64
C ASN A 211 11.92 -0.88 12.89
N LEU A 212 10.67 -0.75 13.37
CA LEU A 212 10.14 -1.57 14.46
C LEU A 212 10.24 -3.07 14.16
N LYS A 213 9.86 -3.49 12.95
CA LYS A 213 9.95 -4.91 12.56
C LYS A 213 11.39 -5.42 12.63
N TYR A 214 12.36 -4.61 12.25
CA TYR A 214 13.78 -4.95 12.38
C TYR A 214 14.25 -4.99 13.83
N GLN A 215 13.86 -4.03 14.66
CA GLN A 215 14.22 -4.02 16.08
C GLN A 215 13.68 -5.26 16.82
N PHE A 216 12.45 -5.68 16.53
CA PHE A 216 11.90 -6.92 17.10
C PHE A 216 12.70 -8.14 16.69
N LYS A 217 13.15 -8.21 15.43
CA LYS A 217 14.03 -9.31 14.97
C LYS A 217 15.35 -9.35 15.75
N ILE A 218 15.95 -8.19 16.04
CA ILE A 218 17.17 -8.12 16.86
C ILE A 218 16.88 -8.63 18.27
N ILE A 219 15.78 -8.18 18.89
CA ILE A 219 15.38 -8.61 20.23
C ILE A 219 15.17 -10.12 20.27
N GLU A 220 14.35 -10.67 19.37
CA GLU A 220 14.05 -12.10 19.30
C GLU A 220 15.33 -12.96 19.15
N ALA A 221 16.32 -12.48 18.39
CA ALA A 221 17.57 -13.20 18.20
C ALA A 221 18.49 -13.12 19.43
N LEU A 222 18.59 -11.95 20.06
CA LEU A 222 19.60 -11.68 21.11
C LEU A 222 19.11 -11.93 22.53
N ASP A 223 17.79 -11.94 22.76
CA ASP A 223 17.20 -12.21 24.07
C ASP A 223 17.38 -13.67 24.52
N THR A 224 17.70 -14.57 23.59
CA THR A 224 17.97 -15.98 23.90
C THR A 224 19.39 -16.25 24.43
N LEU A 225 20.24 -15.23 24.50
CA LEU A 225 21.64 -15.37 24.93
C LEU A 225 21.76 -15.32 26.46
N ASP A 226 22.63 -16.18 27.02
CA ASP A 226 22.90 -16.22 28.47
C ASP A 226 23.41 -14.88 29.04
N THR A 227 24.09 -14.10 28.20
CA THR A 227 24.60 -12.76 28.55
C THR A 227 23.95 -11.71 27.65
N PRO A 228 23.29 -10.68 28.23
CA PRO A 228 22.66 -9.61 27.46
C PRO A 228 23.65 -8.88 26.54
N HIS A 229 23.31 -8.82 25.26
CA HIS A 229 24.13 -8.20 24.23
C HIS A 229 23.86 -6.70 24.13
N PRO A 230 24.85 -5.79 23.96
CA PRO A 230 24.63 -4.34 23.89
C PRO A 230 23.57 -3.91 22.85
N LYS A 231 23.56 -4.57 21.69
CA LYS A 231 22.58 -4.35 20.60
C LYS A 231 21.13 -4.60 21.01
N LEU A 232 20.87 -5.43 22.03
CA LEU A 232 19.54 -5.63 22.59
C LEU A 232 19.02 -4.32 23.19
N PHE A 233 19.84 -3.65 24.01
CA PHE A 233 19.48 -2.38 24.64
C PHE A 233 19.36 -1.24 23.64
N GLU A 234 20.26 -1.17 22.64
CA GLU A 234 20.16 -0.19 21.55
C GLU A 234 18.83 -0.35 20.78
N SER A 235 18.41 -1.59 20.52
CA SER A 235 17.14 -1.89 19.85
C SER A 235 15.94 -1.45 20.69
N LEU A 236 15.97 -1.74 21.99
CA LEU A 236 14.92 -1.33 22.93
C LEU A 236 14.79 0.20 22.99
N ASP A 237 15.90 0.92 23.06
CA ASP A 237 15.88 2.38 23.10
C ASP A 237 15.36 2.99 21.79
N ARG A 238 15.74 2.41 20.63
CA ARG A 238 15.20 2.82 19.33
C ARG A 238 13.68 2.60 19.23
N ILE A 239 13.17 1.49 19.76
CA ILE A 239 11.71 1.28 19.87
C ILE A 239 11.06 2.39 20.69
N LYS A 240 11.66 2.83 21.81
CA LYS A 240 11.12 3.92 22.64
C LYS A 240 11.06 5.26 21.89
N GLU A 241 12.01 5.51 20.99
CA GLU A 241 12.04 6.73 20.17
C GLU A 241 10.99 6.72 19.06
N ILE A 242 10.72 5.55 18.48
CA ILE A 242 9.74 5.38 17.41
C ILE A 242 8.31 5.39 17.95
N VAL A 243 8.07 4.73 19.08
CA VAL A 243 6.72 4.51 19.60
C VAL A 243 6.13 5.81 20.15
N ASN A 244 5.19 6.37 19.40
CA ASN A 244 4.33 7.45 19.88
C ASN A 244 3.18 6.89 20.73
N ILE A 245 3.39 6.87 22.05
CA ILE A 245 2.42 6.36 23.03
C ILE A 245 1.04 7.03 22.89
N LYS A 246 0.96 8.29 22.41
CA LYS A 246 -0.30 9.02 22.26
C LYS A 246 -1.16 8.52 21.10
N GLU A 247 -0.56 7.89 20.09
CA GLU A 247 -1.23 7.40 18.89
C GLU A 247 -1.38 5.86 18.89
N ALA A 248 -0.80 5.19 19.89
CA ALA A 248 -0.88 3.75 20.04
C ALA A 248 -2.27 3.32 20.54
N SER A 249 -2.72 2.14 20.10
CA SER A 249 -3.88 1.48 20.72
C SER A 249 -3.48 0.83 22.06
N TRP A 250 -4.44 0.64 22.95
CA TRP A 250 -4.22 -0.06 24.21
C TRP A 250 -3.66 -1.48 23.98
N LEU A 251 -4.10 -2.18 22.92
CA LEU A 251 -3.66 -3.54 22.61
C LEU A 251 -2.20 -3.58 22.18
N ASN A 252 -1.79 -2.66 21.31
CA ASN A 252 -0.40 -2.57 20.86
C ASN A 252 0.51 -2.17 22.03
N SER A 253 0.04 -1.25 22.87
CA SER A 253 0.76 -0.82 24.07
C SER A 253 0.91 -1.95 25.09
N LEU A 254 -0.10 -2.81 25.25
CA LEU A 254 -0.02 -3.99 26.12
C LEU A 254 0.97 -5.02 25.60
N LYS A 255 0.91 -5.37 24.32
CA LYS A 255 1.88 -6.29 23.70
C LYS A 255 3.31 -5.79 23.85
N LEU A 256 3.50 -4.49 23.61
CA LEU A 256 4.80 -3.86 23.75
C LEU A 256 5.26 -3.83 25.22
N ALA A 257 4.35 -3.56 26.15
CA ALA A 257 4.66 -3.59 27.58
C ALA A 257 5.20 -4.97 27.98
N TYR A 258 4.64 -6.08 27.48
CA TYR A 258 5.18 -7.41 27.76
C TYR A 258 6.62 -7.60 27.30
N VAL A 259 6.96 -7.12 26.09
CA VAL A 259 8.36 -7.16 25.61
C VAL A 259 9.28 -6.41 26.59
N PHE A 260 8.90 -5.21 27.03
CA PHE A 260 9.71 -4.46 28.01
C PHE A 260 9.72 -5.10 29.41
N MET A 261 8.68 -5.84 29.79
CA MET A 261 8.63 -6.58 31.05
C MET A 261 9.58 -7.76 31.06
N GLU A 262 9.67 -8.52 29.97
CA GLU A 262 10.65 -9.61 29.80
C GLU A 262 12.08 -9.07 29.97
N GLN A 263 12.32 -7.87 29.43
CA GLN A 263 13.59 -7.15 29.54
C GLN A 263 13.78 -6.40 30.87
N GLN A 264 12.88 -6.58 31.84
CA GLN A 264 12.89 -5.93 33.16
C GLN A 264 12.83 -4.38 33.12
N ASP A 265 12.52 -3.76 31.98
CA ASP A 265 12.24 -2.33 31.86
C ASP A 265 10.79 -2.04 32.25
N TYR A 266 10.47 -2.33 33.52
CA TYR A 266 9.13 -2.12 34.08
C TYR A 266 8.73 -0.64 34.04
N LYS A 267 9.69 0.28 34.06
CA LYS A 267 9.42 1.72 34.04
C LYS A 267 8.81 2.13 32.70
N PHE A 268 9.37 1.67 31.59
CA PHE A 268 8.80 1.95 30.28
C PHE A 268 7.50 1.17 30.04
N ALA A 269 7.43 -0.09 30.49
CA ALA A 269 6.20 -0.87 30.44
C ALA A 269 5.02 -0.17 31.15
N VAL A 270 5.23 0.40 32.35
CA VAL A 270 4.21 1.22 33.03
C VAL A 270 3.80 2.41 32.17
N LYS A 271 4.78 3.15 31.61
CA LYS A 271 4.54 4.34 30.79
C LYS A 271 3.68 4.04 29.56
N LEU A 272 3.83 2.85 28.96
CA LEU A 272 3.01 2.41 27.82
C LEU A 272 1.54 2.22 28.20
N LEU A 273 1.25 1.71 29.40
CA LEU A 273 -0.13 1.39 29.82
C LEU A 273 -0.86 2.59 30.43
N GLU A 274 -0.12 3.53 31.02
CA GLU A 274 -0.65 4.69 31.75
C GLU A 274 -1.75 5.50 31.04
N PRO A 275 -1.67 5.79 29.73
CA PRO A 275 -2.70 6.57 29.04
C PRO A 275 -4.06 5.89 28.98
N PHE A 276 -4.10 4.55 29.00
CA PHE A 276 -5.31 3.76 28.78
C PHE A 276 -6.08 3.47 30.07
N ILE A 277 -5.50 3.74 31.24
CA ILE A 277 -6.11 3.43 32.54
C ILE A 277 -7.46 4.12 32.75
N ASP A 278 -7.64 5.29 32.16
CA ASP A 278 -8.86 6.11 32.29
C ASP A 278 -9.82 5.92 31.10
N GLU A 279 -9.50 5.08 30.11
CA GLU A 279 -10.39 4.81 28.97
C GLU A 279 -11.57 3.91 29.37
N GLU A 280 -12.77 4.21 28.87
CA GLU A 280 -14.01 3.51 29.23
C GLU A 280 -13.93 2.00 28.92
N PHE A 281 -13.41 1.65 27.74
CA PHE A 281 -13.27 0.27 27.29
C PHE A 281 -11.81 -0.15 27.18
N VAL A 282 -11.29 -0.79 28.22
CA VAL A 282 -9.97 -1.44 28.18
C VAL A 282 -10.08 -2.89 28.60
N PHE A 283 -9.25 -3.72 27.98
CA PHE A 283 -9.20 -5.13 28.32
C PHE A 283 -8.68 -5.32 29.73
N GLU A 284 -9.32 -6.22 30.46
CA GLU A 284 -9.01 -6.56 31.86
C GLU A 284 -7.51 -6.76 32.09
N GLU A 285 -6.86 -7.52 31.20
CA GLU A 285 -5.45 -7.86 31.30
C GLU A 285 -4.54 -6.62 31.33
N LEU A 286 -4.92 -5.52 30.67
CA LEU A 286 -4.16 -4.28 30.72
C LEU A 286 -4.15 -3.70 32.12
N LEU A 287 -5.30 -3.67 32.80
CA LEU A 287 -5.42 -3.14 34.15
C LEU A 287 -4.61 -3.98 35.14
N PHE A 288 -4.74 -5.31 35.09
CA PHE A 288 -3.97 -6.19 35.96
C PHE A 288 -2.46 -6.14 35.68
N THR A 289 -2.07 -6.02 34.41
CA THR A 289 -0.65 -5.86 34.04
C THR A 289 -0.11 -4.54 34.58
N TYR A 290 -0.82 -3.42 34.37
CA TYR A 290 -0.44 -2.12 34.92
C TYR A 290 -0.32 -2.13 36.45
N LEU A 291 -1.28 -2.74 37.15
CA LEU A 291 -1.27 -2.86 38.61
C LEU A 291 -0.10 -3.71 39.11
N SER A 292 0.16 -4.84 38.44
CA SER A 292 1.32 -5.70 38.73
C SER A 292 2.62 -4.89 38.58
N LEU A 293 2.75 -4.11 37.50
CA LEU A 293 3.94 -3.32 37.25
C LEU A 293 4.12 -2.18 38.26
N CYS A 294 3.03 -1.53 38.68
CA CYS A 294 3.08 -0.52 39.73
C CYS A 294 3.57 -1.10 41.07
N SER A 295 3.43 -2.42 41.29
CA SER A 295 3.90 -3.05 42.53
C SER A 295 5.44 -3.07 42.68
N TYR A 296 6.17 -2.87 41.57
CA TYR A 296 7.63 -2.72 41.57
C TYR A 296 8.08 -1.31 41.97
N PHE A 297 7.17 -0.33 42.02
CA PHE A 297 7.46 1.08 42.23
C PHE A 297 6.62 1.64 43.39
N PRO A 298 7.16 1.71 44.62
CA PRO A 298 6.42 2.15 45.79
C PRO A 298 5.66 3.47 45.58
N GLU A 299 6.27 4.45 44.90
CA GLU A 299 5.66 5.75 44.60
C GLU A 299 4.42 5.65 43.71
N LYS A 300 4.36 4.66 42.81
CA LYS A 300 3.23 4.47 41.88
C LYS A 300 2.00 3.95 42.59
N MET A 301 2.17 3.12 43.63
CA MET A 301 1.07 2.54 44.43
C MET A 301 0.24 3.60 45.17
N TYR A 302 0.81 4.78 45.44
CA TYR A 302 0.13 5.88 46.13
C TYR A 302 -0.52 6.89 45.18
N THR A 303 -0.42 6.69 43.86
CA THR A 303 -0.99 7.62 42.88
C THR A 303 -2.51 7.46 42.76
N ASN A 304 -3.20 8.55 42.44
CA ASN A 304 -4.63 8.51 42.15
C ASN A 304 -4.96 7.59 40.96
N ARG A 305 -4.06 7.52 39.96
CA ARG A 305 -4.23 6.64 38.80
C ARG A 305 -4.23 5.15 39.21
N PHE A 306 -3.32 4.76 40.11
CA PHE A 306 -3.32 3.41 40.68
C PHE A 306 -4.62 3.11 41.42
N VAL A 307 -5.09 4.03 42.26
CA VAL A 307 -6.36 3.88 42.98
C VAL A 307 -7.55 3.73 42.02
N ARG A 308 -7.60 4.50 40.93
CA ARG A 308 -8.65 4.36 39.90
C ARG A 308 -8.60 3.02 39.19
N ALA A 309 -7.43 2.54 38.81
CA ALA A 309 -7.26 1.21 38.23
C ALA A 309 -7.77 0.12 39.18
N MET A 310 -7.41 0.20 40.48
CA MET A 310 -7.90 -0.72 41.51
C MET A 310 -9.42 -0.67 41.66
N GLU A 311 -10.01 0.53 41.62
CA GLU A 311 -11.46 0.70 41.73
C GLU A 311 -12.21 0.07 40.55
N ARG A 312 -11.70 0.24 39.33
CA ARG A 312 -12.26 -0.41 38.13
C ARG A 312 -12.18 -1.92 38.24
N VAL A 313 -11.01 -2.46 38.53
CA VAL A 313 -10.82 -3.91 38.67
C VAL A 313 -11.73 -4.49 39.76
N LYS A 314 -11.88 -3.79 40.89
CA LYS A 314 -12.80 -4.16 41.96
C LYS A 314 -14.27 -4.17 41.52
N ASN A 315 -14.70 -3.19 40.71
CA ASN A 315 -16.10 -3.05 40.28
C ASN A 315 -16.45 -4.04 39.16
N ASP A 316 -15.55 -4.20 38.19
CA ASP A 316 -15.82 -4.94 36.95
C ASP A 316 -15.37 -6.41 37.05
N TYR A 317 -14.40 -6.72 37.93
CA TYR A 317 -13.74 -8.03 38.04
C TYR A 317 -13.47 -8.44 39.51
N SER A 318 -14.51 -8.40 40.35
CA SER A 318 -14.38 -8.55 41.81
C SER A 318 -13.69 -9.83 42.30
N ASP A 319 -13.91 -10.96 41.62
CA ASP A 319 -13.34 -12.25 42.03
C ASP A 319 -11.82 -12.27 41.79
N ARG A 320 -11.41 -11.92 40.57
CA ARG A 320 -10.00 -11.82 40.19
C ARG A 320 -9.27 -10.70 40.94
N PHE A 321 -9.96 -9.61 41.27
CA PHE A 321 -9.42 -8.55 42.14
C PHE A 321 -8.91 -9.11 43.47
N CYS A 322 -9.65 -10.04 44.09
CA CYS A 322 -9.27 -10.62 45.36
C CYS A 322 -8.16 -11.65 45.24
N GLU A 323 -8.20 -12.52 44.23
CA GLU A 323 -7.13 -13.48 43.91
C GLU A 323 -5.78 -12.78 43.71
N PHE A 324 -5.81 -11.56 43.19
CA PHE A 324 -4.62 -10.78 42.90
C PHE A 324 -3.80 -10.40 44.14
N PHE A 325 -4.40 -10.42 45.34
CA PHE A 325 -3.73 -10.22 46.63
C PHE A 325 -3.26 -11.52 47.30
N GLU A 326 -3.65 -12.69 46.78
CA GLU A 326 -3.36 -13.99 47.41
C GLU A 326 -2.07 -14.64 46.90
N GLY A 327 -1.51 -14.15 45.79
CA GLY A 327 -0.27 -14.66 45.18
C GLY A 327 0.93 -13.71 45.31
N GLU A 328 2.05 -14.09 44.69
CA GLU A 328 3.30 -13.30 44.66
C GLU A 328 3.21 -12.00 43.82
N LYS A 329 2.06 -11.75 43.18
CA LYS A 329 1.88 -10.66 42.20
C LYS A 329 1.73 -9.27 42.85
N PHE A 330 1.36 -9.20 44.12
CA PHE A 330 1.31 -7.96 44.88
C PHE A 330 2.13 -8.07 46.15
N SER A 331 3.04 -7.12 46.35
CA SER A 331 3.69 -6.97 47.64
C SER A 331 2.70 -6.43 48.67
N ILE A 332 2.86 -6.82 49.94
CA ILE A 332 2.04 -6.31 51.05
C ILE A 332 2.09 -4.76 51.18
N GLN A 333 3.09 -4.14 50.55
CA GLN A 333 3.28 -2.69 50.51
C GLN A 333 2.11 -1.97 49.81
N VAL A 334 1.38 -2.65 48.93
CA VAL A 334 0.20 -2.09 48.23
C VAL A 334 -0.91 -1.74 49.22
N LEU A 335 -1.05 -2.52 50.30
CA LEU A 335 -1.99 -2.24 51.39
C LEU A 335 -1.54 -1.08 52.30
N GLY A 336 -0.36 -0.52 52.05
CA GLY A 336 0.08 0.76 52.64
C GLY A 336 -0.76 1.94 52.15
N ASN A 337 -1.39 1.84 50.98
CA ASN A 337 -2.34 2.84 50.49
C ASN A 337 -3.70 2.69 51.21
N PRO A 338 -4.15 3.69 52.00
CA PRO A 338 -5.37 3.56 52.81
C PRO A 338 -6.63 3.29 51.99
N LYS A 339 -6.74 3.88 50.79
CA LYS A 339 -7.90 3.68 49.91
C LYS A 339 -7.94 2.25 49.38
N VAL A 340 -6.79 1.72 48.97
CA VAL A 340 -6.67 0.35 48.45
C VAL A 340 -6.95 -0.66 49.56
N LYS A 341 -6.43 -0.42 50.77
CA LYS A 341 -6.73 -1.23 51.96
C LYS A 341 -8.22 -1.28 52.26
N GLU A 342 -8.90 -0.13 52.22
CA GLU A 342 -10.35 -0.06 52.43
C GLU A 342 -11.12 -0.87 51.36
N MET A 343 -10.74 -0.74 50.08
CA MET A 343 -11.32 -1.51 48.98
C MET A 343 -11.14 -3.03 49.20
N TYR A 344 -9.93 -3.46 49.53
CA TYR A 344 -9.62 -4.87 49.79
C TYR A 344 -10.46 -5.43 50.94
N CYS A 345 -10.49 -4.76 52.10
CA CYS A 345 -11.24 -5.23 53.27
C CYS A 345 -12.76 -5.28 53.02
N LYS A 346 -13.32 -4.38 52.21
CA LYS A 346 -14.75 -4.36 51.90
C LYS A 346 -15.17 -5.42 50.89
N THR A 347 -14.32 -5.67 49.89
CA THR A 347 -14.66 -6.55 48.77
C THR A 347 -14.29 -8.01 49.04
N CYS A 348 -13.10 -8.26 49.58
CA CYS A 348 -12.50 -9.61 49.56
C CYS A 348 -12.83 -10.49 50.77
N LYS A 349 -13.76 -10.07 51.63
CA LYS A 349 -14.29 -10.83 52.79
C LYS A 349 -13.24 -11.74 53.47
N LYS A 350 -12.13 -11.15 53.91
CA LYS A 350 -11.19 -11.76 54.84
C LYS A 350 -11.22 -11.05 56.18
#